data_AF-A0A7V3BT98-F1
#
_entry.id   AF-A0A7V3BT98-F1
#
_cell.length_a   1.000
_cell.length_b   1.000
_cell.length_c   1.000
_cell.angle_alpha   90.00
_cell.angle_beta   90.00
_cell.angle_gamma   90.00
#
_symmetry.space_group_name_H-M   'P 1'
#
loop_
_entity.id
_entity.type
_entity.pdbx_description
1 polymer ?
#
loop_
_entity_poly.entity_id
_entity_poly.type
_entity_poly.pdbx_seq_one_letter_code
_entity_poly.pdbx_strand_id
1 'polypeptide(L)'
;MAVDEKDVRVAPEAPTPTGTGLIKGLGVTLKHMLRPSITQQYPEEKPDLPARTRGVIALKQENCTVCYKCSRECPDWCIYIDAHKETHDPASGGKARSVKVLDRFAIDFALCMYCGICVEVCPFDALFWSPDFEYAEYEIDLLTHEKDRLEEWTYTVLPPPEIEDGAEVEEEVEAPVGAGAVAPGSGSAPPPSAPSGVPGASQSPSAPTPAPTSSPSPSAPAAALSAPTAAPAAAAPAAAAARAEHREVSLDQETFDRVLAELLEKGTDRRVAEGQARRAAMIAARKKAEGGSA
;
A
#
# COMPACT_ATOMS: atom_id res chain seq x y z
N MET A 1 -12.69 -35.60 -7.19
CA MET A 1 -13.14 -36.05 -8.52
C MET A 1 -11.93 -36.63 -9.21
N ALA A 2 -11.82 -37.96 -9.26
CA ALA A 2 -10.65 -38.65 -9.80
C ALA A 2 -10.68 -38.50 -11.32
N VAL A 3 -9.68 -37.80 -11.86
CA VAL A 3 -9.45 -37.73 -13.31
C VAL A 3 -8.83 -39.08 -13.68
N ASP A 4 -9.50 -39.83 -14.55
CA ASP A 4 -9.09 -41.18 -14.95
C ASP A 4 -7.78 -41.11 -15.73
N GLU A 5 -6.77 -41.90 -15.33
CA GLU A 5 -5.43 -41.90 -15.91
C GLU A 5 -5.41 -42.35 -17.39
N LYS A 6 -6.53 -42.90 -17.90
CA LYS A 6 -6.72 -43.18 -19.33
C LYS A 6 -6.98 -41.93 -20.17
N ASP A 7 -7.45 -40.84 -19.58
CA ASP A 7 -7.75 -39.59 -20.31
C ASP A 7 -6.50 -38.73 -20.55
N VAL A 8 -5.37 -39.04 -19.89
CA VAL A 8 -4.07 -38.36 -20.08
C VAL A 8 -3.28 -38.93 -21.27
N ARG A 9 -3.64 -40.12 -21.75
CA ARG A 9 -2.99 -40.73 -22.92
C ARG A 9 -3.72 -40.30 -24.18
N VAL A 10 -3.43 -39.09 -24.62
CA VAL A 10 -3.74 -38.60 -25.97
C VAL A 10 -3.26 -39.67 -26.96
N ALA A 11 -4.21 -40.27 -27.69
CA ALA A 11 -3.90 -41.22 -28.75
C ALA A 11 -2.95 -40.55 -29.76
N PRO A 12 -1.99 -41.28 -30.37
CA PRO A 12 -1.19 -40.72 -31.44
C PRO A 12 -2.13 -40.41 -32.62
N GLU A 13 -2.51 -39.14 -32.75
CA GLU A 13 -3.30 -38.65 -33.87
C GLU A 13 -2.51 -38.97 -35.15
N ALA A 14 -3.15 -39.66 -36.10
CA ALA A 14 -2.54 -40.00 -37.38
C ALA A 14 -1.88 -38.74 -37.98
N PRO A 15 -0.72 -38.86 -38.66
CA PRO A 15 0.01 -37.70 -39.15
C PRO A 15 -0.93 -36.85 -40.00
N THR A 16 -1.31 -35.69 -39.48
CA THR A 16 -2.10 -34.72 -40.23
C THR A 16 -1.35 -34.45 -41.54
N PRO A 17 -2.04 -34.45 -42.70
CA PRO A 17 -1.38 -34.24 -43.98
C PRO A 17 -0.56 -32.95 -43.91
N THR A 18 0.67 -33.00 -44.43
CA THR A 18 1.61 -31.87 -44.45
C THR A 18 0.89 -30.63 -45.02
N GLY A 19 0.64 -29.62 -44.18
CA GLY A 19 -0.05 -28.38 -44.55
C GLY A 19 -1.50 -28.21 -44.07
N THR A 20 -2.19 -29.26 -43.60
CA THR A 20 -3.56 -29.11 -43.06
C THR A 20 -3.58 -28.24 -41.79
N GLY A 21 -2.53 -28.32 -40.97
CA GLY A 21 -2.36 -27.43 -39.82
C GLY A 21 -2.17 -25.96 -40.23
N LEU A 22 -1.42 -25.70 -41.30
CA LEU A 22 -1.20 -24.34 -41.82
C LEU A 22 -2.49 -23.74 -42.35
N ILE A 23 -3.26 -24.50 -43.13
CA ILE A 23 -4.56 -24.05 -43.67
C ILE A 23 -5.56 -23.79 -42.54
N LYS A 24 -5.64 -24.69 -41.55
CA LYS A 24 -6.49 -24.48 -40.37
C LYS A 24 -6.07 -23.23 -39.59
N GLY A 25 -4.77 -23.00 -39.41
CA GLY A 25 -4.22 -21.79 -38.77
C GLY A 25 -4.59 -20.51 -39.53
N LEU A 26 -4.34 -20.46 -40.84
CA LEU A 26 -4.74 -19.33 -41.68
C LEU A 26 -6.26 -19.10 -41.67
N GLY A 27 -7.05 -20.18 -41.63
CA GLY A 27 -8.51 -20.10 -41.49
C GLY A 27 -8.94 -19.42 -40.19
N VAL A 28 -8.26 -19.72 -39.08
CA VAL A 28 -8.50 -19.03 -37.80
C VAL A 28 -8.11 -17.55 -37.89
N THR A 29 -6.97 -17.22 -38.52
CA THR A 29 -6.54 -15.83 -38.73
C THR A 29 -7.55 -15.06 -39.59
N LEU A 30 -7.98 -15.63 -40.72
CA LEU A 30 -8.98 -15.01 -41.61
C LEU A 30 -10.30 -14.79 -40.88
N LYS A 31 -10.73 -15.75 -40.05
CA LYS A 31 -11.92 -15.60 -39.19
C LYS A 31 -11.81 -14.43 -38.22
N HIS A 32 -10.63 -14.18 -37.64
CA HIS A 32 -10.42 -13.03 -36.75
C HIS A 32 -10.28 -11.71 -37.53
N MET A 33 -9.69 -11.73 -38.71
CA MET A 33 -9.56 -10.55 -39.58
C MET A 33 -10.92 -9.96 -40.00
N LEU A 34 -11.92 -10.82 -40.18
CA LEU A 34 -13.28 -10.41 -40.56
C LEU A 34 -14.20 -10.12 -39.37
N ARG A 35 -13.72 -10.27 -38.13
CA ARG A 35 -14.51 -9.92 -36.94
C ARG A 35 -14.43 -8.42 -36.65
N PRO A 36 -15.48 -7.82 -36.08
CA PRO A 36 -15.42 -6.47 -35.55
C PRO A 36 -14.33 -6.33 -34.48
N SER A 37 -13.71 -5.16 -34.42
CA SER A 37 -12.75 -4.83 -33.36
C SER A 37 -13.44 -4.71 -32.00
N ILE A 38 -12.79 -5.20 -30.95
CA ILE A 38 -13.24 -5.06 -29.55
C ILE A 38 -12.59 -3.85 -28.83
N THR A 39 -11.87 -3.01 -29.57
CA THR A 39 -11.18 -1.83 -29.05
C THR A 39 -12.16 -0.74 -28.66
N GLN A 40 -12.07 -0.24 -27.43
CA GLN A 40 -12.70 1.03 -27.01
C GLN A 40 -11.81 2.20 -27.46
N GLN A 41 -12.42 3.26 -27.99
CA GLN A 41 -11.69 4.44 -28.45
C GLN A 41 -11.48 5.41 -27.29
N TYR A 42 -10.39 5.22 -26.55
CA TYR A 42 -9.99 6.15 -25.48
C TYR A 42 -9.31 7.39 -26.08
N PRO A 43 -9.62 8.63 -25.64
CA PRO A 43 -10.34 9.00 -24.42
C PRO A 43 -11.86 9.24 -24.56
N GLU A 44 -12.43 9.12 -25.77
CA GLU A 44 -13.86 9.42 -26.00
C GLU A 44 -14.81 8.40 -25.36
N GLU A 45 -14.40 7.12 -25.34
CA GLU A 45 -15.09 6.01 -24.68
C GLU A 45 -14.21 5.52 -23.52
N LYS A 46 -14.67 5.76 -22.28
CA LYS A 46 -13.98 5.32 -21.05
C LYS A 46 -14.47 3.94 -20.62
N PRO A 47 -13.60 3.12 -20.01
CA PRO A 47 -14.01 1.82 -19.49
C PRO A 47 -15.01 1.99 -18.34
N ASP A 48 -16.03 1.12 -18.31
CA ASP A 48 -16.91 0.98 -17.16
C ASP A 48 -16.16 0.27 -16.03
N LEU A 49 -15.95 0.97 -14.92
CA LEU A 49 -15.20 0.48 -13.78
C LEU A 49 -16.17 0.04 -12.68
N PRO A 50 -15.92 -1.10 -11.99
CA PRO A 50 -16.77 -1.53 -10.90
C PRO A 50 -16.73 -0.51 -9.75
N ALA A 51 -17.82 -0.43 -8.99
CA ALA A 51 -17.99 0.50 -7.87
C ALA A 51 -16.84 0.50 -6.83
N ARG A 52 -16.21 -0.67 -6.60
CA ARG A 52 -15.11 -0.84 -5.63
C ARG A 52 -13.72 -0.78 -6.27
N THR A 53 -13.59 -0.06 -7.38
CA THR A 53 -12.29 0.13 -8.04
C THR A 53 -11.36 0.94 -7.15
N ARG A 54 -10.09 0.57 -7.13
CA ARG A 54 -9.03 1.24 -6.38
C ARG A 54 -8.29 2.20 -7.31
N GLY A 55 -8.73 3.45 -7.37
CA GLY A 55 -8.06 4.52 -8.09
C GLY A 55 -7.10 5.28 -7.17
N VAL A 56 -7.30 6.58 -7.05
CA VAL A 56 -6.59 7.44 -6.09
C VAL A 56 -7.19 7.29 -4.69
N ILE A 57 -6.36 7.52 -3.68
CA ILE A 57 -6.81 7.56 -2.28
C ILE A 57 -7.27 8.98 -1.97
N ALA A 58 -8.50 9.13 -1.49
CA ALA A 58 -9.05 10.40 -1.01
C ALA A 58 -8.88 10.51 0.51
N LEU A 59 -8.72 11.74 1.03
CA LEU A 59 -8.60 12.04 2.46
C LEU A 59 -9.69 13.01 2.89
N LYS A 60 -10.54 12.58 3.82
CA LYS A 60 -11.43 13.48 4.56
C LYS A 60 -10.71 14.00 5.81
N GLN A 61 -10.21 15.24 5.75
CA GLN A 61 -9.30 15.78 6.77
C GLN A 61 -9.93 15.82 8.17
N GLU A 62 -11.23 16.11 8.26
CA GLU A 62 -11.98 16.24 9.51
C GLU A 62 -12.08 14.93 10.30
N ASN A 63 -12.02 13.80 9.58
CA ASN A 63 -12.09 12.47 10.18
C ASN A 63 -10.72 12.00 10.69
N CYS A 64 -9.62 12.61 10.26
CA CYS A 64 -8.28 12.16 10.61
C CYS A 64 -7.85 12.60 12.02
N THR A 65 -7.76 11.64 12.95
CA THR A 65 -7.35 11.89 14.35
C THR A 65 -5.85 11.75 14.61
N VAL A 66 -5.04 11.61 13.56
CA VAL A 66 -3.58 11.42 13.65
C VAL A 66 -3.18 10.23 14.55
N CYS A 67 -3.87 9.09 14.37
CA CYS A 67 -3.61 7.86 15.11
C CYS A 67 -2.36 7.10 14.60
N TYR A 68 -1.84 7.46 13.42
CA TYR A 68 -0.69 6.83 12.74
C TYR A 68 -0.85 5.33 12.42
N LYS A 69 -2.08 4.80 12.39
CA LYS A 69 -2.30 3.39 12.00
C LYS A 69 -2.03 3.16 10.52
N CYS A 70 -2.57 4.01 9.66
CA CYS A 70 -2.38 3.93 8.22
C CYS A 70 -0.90 3.96 7.79
N SER A 71 -0.09 4.86 8.39
CA SER A 71 1.34 4.94 8.06
C SER A 71 2.16 3.76 8.58
N ARG A 72 1.76 3.17 9.72
CA ARG A 72 2.46 2.00 10.30
C ARG A 72 2.14 0.70 9.59
N GLU A 73 0.93 0.56 9.07
CA GLU A 73 0.48 -0.65 8.38
C GLU A 73 0.74 -0.59 6.86
N CYS A 74 1.06 0.59 6.32
CA CYS A 74 1.48 0.70 4.93
C CYS A 74 2.72 -0.19 4.68
N PRO A 75 2.69 -1.11 3.71
CA PRO A 75 3.82 -1.99 3.43
C PRO A 75 5.03 -1.25 2.84
N ASP A 76 4.79 -0.15 2.09
CA ASP A 76 5.82 0.64 1.41
C ASP A 76 6.27 1.87 2.21
N TRP A 77 5.60 2.18 3.31
CA TRP A 77 5.89 3.33 4.18
C TRP A 77 5.80 4.67 3.44
N CYS A 78 4.89 4.77 2.47
CA CYS A 78 4.73 5.93 1.58
C CYS A 78 3.85 7.06 2.14
N ILE A 79 3.46 7.00 3.42
CA ILE A 79 2.55 7.96 4.06
C ILE A 79 3.32 8.79 5.09
N TYR A 80 3.36 10.11 4.89
CA TYR A 80 3.98 11.07 5.79
C TYR A 80 2.91 11.82 6.58
N ILE A 81 3.06 11.88 7.90
CA ILE A 81 2.07 12.50 8.79
C ILE A 81 2.80 13.36 9.83
N ASP A 82 2.53 14.66 9.84
CA ASP A 82 2.98 15.59 10.87
C ASP A 82 1.79 16.11 11.67
N ALA A 83 1.98 16.28 12.98
CA ALA A 83 0.94 16.75 13.87
C ALA A 83 1.51 17.44 15.12
N HIS A 84 0.79 18.44 15.59
CA HIS A 84 1.03 19.10 16.86
C HIS A 84 -0.06 18.77 17.87
N LYS A 85 0.16 19.16 19.12
CA LYS A 85 -0.78 18.96 20.22
C LYS A 85 -1.39 20.28 20.61
N GLU A 86 -2.70 20.36 20.56
CA GLU A 86 -3.45 21.46 21.13
C GLU A 86 -4.06 21.01 22.46
N THR A 87 -4.03 21.90 23.45
CA THR A 87 -4.65 21.64 24.76
C THR A 87 -5.92 22.47 24.84
N HIS A 88 -7.06 21.80 24.91
CA HIS A 88 -8.34 22.47 25.07
C HIS A 88 -8.69 22.53 26.56
N ASP A 89 -9.09 23.72 26.99
CA ASP A 89 -9.68 23.92 28.29
C ASP A 89 -11.04 23.22 28.36
N PRO A 90 -11.35 22.59 29.50
CA PRO A 90 -12.60 21.86 29.66
C PRO A 90 -13.78 22.84 29.71
N ALA A 91 -14.82 22.56 28.92
CA ALA A 91 -16.06 23.35 28.90
C ALA A 91 -16.77 23.40 30.27
N SER A 92 -16.58 22.39 31.12
CA SER A 92 -16.99 22.44 32.53
C SER A 92 -16.06 21.59 33.41
N GLY A 93 -15.40 22.23 34.38
CA GLY A 93 -14.83 21.62 35.59
C GLY A 93 -13.82 20.46 35.47
N GLY A 94 -13.37 20.11 34.27
CA GLY A 94 -12.54 18.94 34.00
C GLY A 94 -11.02 19.17 34.05
N LYS A 95 -10.25 18.16 33.62
CA LYS A 95 -8.82 18.29 33.31
C LYS A 95 -8.67 18.67 31.84
N ALA A 96 -7.76 19.60 31.54
CA ALA A 96 -7.41 19.97 30.17
C ALA A 96 -7.08 18.72 29.34
N ARG A 97 -7.63 18.64 28.13
CA ARG A 97 -7.47 17.50 27.22
C ARG A 97 -6.54 17.93 26.09
N SER A 98 -5.47 17.17 25.89
CA SER A 98 -4.61 17.33 24.72
C SER A 98 -5.18 16.54 23.55
N VAL A 99 -5.44 17.21 22.43
CA VAL A 99 -5.86 16.61 21.15
C VAL A 99 -4.71 16.77 20.16
N LYS A 100 -4.54 15.80 19.25
CA LYS A 100 -3.59 15.93 18.14
C LYS A 100 -4.31 16.57 16.97
N VAL A 101 -3.70 17.59 16.38
CA VAL A 101 -4.22 18.27 15.19
C VAL A 101 -3.31 17.95 14.01
N LEU A 102 -3.91 17.64 12.86
CA LEU A 102 -3.20 17.23 11.65
C LEU A 102 -2.56 18.45 10.97
N ASP A 103 -1.23 18.49 10.92
CA ASP A 103 -0.51 19.55 10.21
C ASP A 103 -0.33 19.18 8.74
N ARG A 104 0.24 18.00 8.51
CA ARG A 104 0.57 17.48 7.19
C ARG A 104 0.12 16.04 7.07
N PHE A 105 -0.46 15.71 5.93
CA PHE A 105 -0.69 14.34 5.51
C PHE A 105 -0.32 14.25 4.05
N ALA A 106 0.65 13.42 3.69
CA ALA A 106 1.06 13.25 2.31
C ALA A 106 1.17 11.77 1.96
N ILE A 107 0.77 11.41 0.74
CA ILE A 107 0.98 10.10 0.17
C ILE A 107 1.89 10.24 -1.05
N ASP A 108 2.99 9.52 -1.05
CA ASP A 108 3.86 9.38 -2.23
C ASP A 108 3.34 8.25 -3.13
N PHE A 109 2.69 8.63 -4.24
CA PHE A 109 2.16 7.67 -5.20
C PHE A 109 3.25 7.07 -6.12
N ALA A 110 4.48 7.59 -6.11
CA ALA A 110 5.60 6.91 -6.77
C ALA A 110 6.05 5.65 -6.00
N LEU A 111 5.70 5.55 -4.71
CA LEU A 111 6.01 4.40 -3.85
C LEU A 111 4.80 3.51 -3.56
N CYS A 112 3.59 4.06 -3.55
CA CYS A 112 2.37 3.33 -3.20
C CYS A 112 2.08 2.16 -4.15
N MET A 113 1.89 0.95 -3.62
CA MET A 113 1.46 -0.23 -4.42
C MET A 113 -0.08 -0.43 -4.52
N TYR A 114 -0.89 0.53 -4.06
CA TYR A 114 -2.36 0.47 -4.11
C TYR A 114 -3.01 -0.74 -3.40
N CYS A 115 -2.37 -1.22 -2.32
CA CYS A 115 -2.84 -2.38 -1.56
C CYS A 115 -4.15 -2.14 -0.77
N GLY A 116 -4.46 -0.89 -0.41
CA GLY A 116 -5.67 -0.51 0.31
C GLY A 116 -5.67 -0.74 1.81
N ILE A 117 -4.56 -1.22 2.38
CA ILE A 117 -4.47 -1.52 3.81
C ILE A 117 -4.67 -0.25 4.66
N CYS A 118 -4.19 0.90 4.19
CA CYS A 118 -4.38 2.19 4.87
C CYS A 118 -5.85 2.61 4.98
N VAL A 119 -6.69 2.24 4.01
CA VAL A 119 -8.13 2.51 4.00
C VAL A 119 -8.81 1.60 5.03
N GLU A 120 -8.58 0.30 4.94
CA GLU A 120 -9.21 -0.70 5.83
C GLU A 120 -8.79 -0.58 7.30
N VAL A 121 -7.55 -0.15 7.58
CA VAL A 121 -7.04 -0.04 8.95
C VAL A 121 -7.43 1.29 9.61
N CYS A 122 -7.98 2.25 8.85
CA CYS A 122 -8.34 3.56 9.37
C CYS A 122 -9.59 3.42 10.25
N PRO A 123 -9.49 3.59 11.58
CA PRO A 123 -10.62 3.33 12.48
C PRO A 123 -11.66 4.47 12.50
N PHE A 124 -11.44 5.53 11.72
CA PHE A 124 -12.28 6.72 11.65
C PHE A 124 -12.73 7.01 10.23
N ASP A 125 -12.49 6.09 9.29
CA ASP A 125 -12.84 6.24 7.88
C ASP A 125 -12.43 7.62 7.34
N ALA A 126 -11.16 7.97 7.54
CA ALA A 126 -10.60 9.21 7.02
C ALA A 126 -10.06 9.05 5.59
N LEU A 127 -9.80 7.81 5.16
CA LEU A 127 -9.23 7.50 3.86
C LEU A 127 -10.23 6.66 3.06
N PHE A 128 -10.38 6.96 1.78
CA PHE A 128 -11.32 6.28 0.89
C PHE A 128 -10.70 5.99 -0.46
N TRP A 129 -11.28 5.03 -1.18
CA TRP A 129 -10.98 4.83 -2.59
C TRP A 129 -11.86 5.71 -3.44
N SER A 130 -11.23 6.56 -4.24
CA SER A 130 -11.88 7.22 -5.36
C SER A 130 -11.72 6.38 -6.63
N PRO A 131 -12.71 6.36 -7.54
CA PRO A 131 -12.62 5.68 -8.82
C PRO A 131 -11.68 6.39 -9.80
N ASP A 132 -11.22 7.61 -9.51
CA ASP A 132 -10.34 8.37 -10.38
C ASP A 132 -8.96 7.70 -10.50
N PHE A 133 -8.53 7.39 -11.72
CA PHE A 133 -7.25 6.75 -12.02
C PHE A 133 -6.34 7.61 -12.91
N GLU A 134 -6.86 8.72 -13.45
CA GLU A 134 -6.19 9.60 -14.42
C GLU A 134 -5.54 10.82 -13.71
N TYR A 135 -4.49 10.61 -12.92
CA TYR A 135 -3.78 11.68 -12.20
C TYR A 135 -2.27 11.65 -12.43
N ALA A 136 -1.86 11.23 -13.63
CA ALA A 136 -0.44 11.20 -13.99
C ALA A 136 0.16 12.61 -13.98
N GLU A 137 1.41 12.70 -13.52
CA GLU A 137 2.17 13.93 -13.42
C GLU A 137 3.44 13.87 -14.29
N TYR A 138 3.96 15.06 -14.65
CA TYR A 138 5.17 15.16 -15.46
C TYR A 138 6.46 15.01 -14.65
N GLU A 139 6.42 15.41 -13.38
CA GLU A 139 7.55 15.35 -12.46
C GLU A 139 7.23 14.41 -11.29
N ILE A 140 8.26 13.75 -10.76
CA ILE A 140 8.09 12.74 -9.71
C ILE A 140 7.67 13.33 -8.36
N ASP A 141 8.09 14.55 -8.06
CA ASP A 141 7.73 15.25 -6.81
C ASP A 141 6.23 15.60 -6.77
N LEU A 142 5.62 15.84 -7.93
CA LEU A 142 4.18 16.10 -8.05
C LEU A 142 3.31 14.87 -7.77
N LEU A 143 3.87 13.66 -7.82
CA LEU A 143 3.20 12.41 -7.39
C LEU A 143 3.11 12.27 -5.87
N THR A 144 3.75 13.16 -5.11
CA THR A 144 3.50 13.28 -3.68
C THR A 144 2.31 14.19 -3.46
N HIS A 145 1.15 13.61 -3.17
CA HIS A 145 -0.08 14.37 -2.95
C HIS A 145 -0.20 14.73 -1.48
N GLU A 146 -0.23 16.02 -1.20
CA GLU A 146 -0.50 16.59 0.13
C GLU A 146 -2.01 16.54 0.46
N LYS A 147 -2.34 16.79 1.73
CA LYS A 147 -3.69 16.61 2.30
C LYS A 147 -4.78 17.35 1.52
N ASP A 148 -4.48 18.56 1.04
CA ASP A 148 -5.45 19.39 0.32
C ASP A 148 -5.79 18.77 -1.04
N ARG A 149 -4.76 18.26 -1.74
CA ARG A 149 -4.95 17.55 -3.01
C ARG A 149 -5.71 16.24 -2.82
N LEU A 150 -5.41 15.51 -1.74
CA LEU A 150 -6.11 14.27 -1.41
C LEU A 150 -7.59 14.50 -1.05
N GLU A 151 -7.92 15.64 -0.48
CA GLU A 151 -9.30 16.00 -0.13
C GLU A 151 -10.16 16.27 -1.36
N GLU A 152 -9.58 16.79 -2.44
CA GLU A 152 -10.28 17.02 -3.70
C GLU A 152 -11.01 15.75 -4.15
N TRP A 153 -10.41 14.56 -4.07
CA TRP A 153 -11.08 13.33 -4.51
C TRP A 153 -12.18 12.79 -3.59
N THR A 154 -12.48 13.46 -2.48
CA THR A 154 -13.54 13.02 -1.55
C THR A 154 -14.92 13.06 -2.21
N TYR A 155 -15.15 13.97 -3.16
CA TYR A 155 -16.44 14.07 -3.87
C TYR A 155 -16.67 12.95 -4.89
N THR A 156 -15.62 12.25 -5.35
CA THR A 156 -15.76 11.12 -6.28
C THR A 156 -15.89 9.78 -5.57
N VAL A 157 -15.75 9.74 -4.25
CA VAL A 157 -15.98 8.53 -3.47
C VAL A 157 -17.44 8.11 -3.64
N LEU A 158 -17.63 6.90 -4.17
CA LEU A 158 -18.95 6.37 -4.42
C LEU A 158 -19.63 6.10 -3.07
N PRO A 159 -20.91 6.50 -2.88
CA PRO A 159 -21.62 6.19 -1.66
C PRO A 159 -21.64 4.67 -1.43
N PRO A 160 -21.60 4.22 -0.16
CA PRO A 160 -21.77 2.80 0.16
C PRO A 160 -23.03 2.26 -0.53
N PRO A 161 -22.96 1.06 -1.14
CA PRO A 161 -24.14 0.46 -1.74
C PRO A 161 -25.21 0.28 -0.66
N GLU A 162 -26.47 0.50 -1.04
CA GLU A 162 -27.61 0.27 -0.16
C GLU A 162 -27.52 -1.16 0.42
N ILE A 163 -27.66 -1.23 1.73
CA ILE A 163 -27.60 -2.48 2.50
C ILE A 163 -28.72 -3.39 1.98
N GLU A 164 -28.41 -4.66 1.67
CA GLU A 164 -29.34 -5.63 1.08
C GLU A 164 -30.67 -5.71 1.88
N ASP A 165 -31.79 -5.87 1.17
CA ASP A 165 -33.15 -5.93 1.73
C ASP A 165 -33.24 -6.94 2.91
N GLY A 166 -33.17 -6.42 4.14
CA GLY A 166 -33.28 -7.22 5.37
C GLY A 166 -32.11 -7.07 6.36
N ALA A 167 -31.06 -6.33 6.02
CA ALA A 167 -30.09 -5.88 7.03
C ALA A 167 -30.55 -4.55 7.62
N GLU A 168 -30.60 -4.50 8.95
CA GLU A 168 -31.07 -3.33 9.69
C GLU A 168 -30.19 -2.13 9.34
N VAL A 169 -30.82 -1.06 8.85
CA VAL A 169 -30.16 0.23 8.66
C VAL A 169 -29.86 0.77 10.05
N GLU A 170 -28.62 0.62 10.51
CA GLU A 170 -28.13 1.48 11.57
C GLU A 170 -28.06 2.88 10.96
N GLU A 171 -29.06 3.72 11.24
CA GLU A 171 -29.03 5.12 10.84
C GLU A 171 -27.71 5.72 11.32
N GLU A 172 -26.93 6.22 10.36
CA GLU A 172 -25.82 7.11 10.64
C GLU A 172 -26.36 8.22 11.54
N VAL A 173 -25.85 8.27 12.77
CA VAL A 173 -26.12 9.39 13.67
C VAL A 173 -25.51 10.62 13.00
N GLU A 174 -26.34 11.40 12.31
CA GLU A 174 -26.09 12.81 12.06
C GLU A 174 -25.74 13.43 13.41
N ALA A 175 -24.45 13.62 13.68
CA ALA A 175 -23.98 14.20 14.92
C ALA A 175 -24.57 15.61 15.03
N PRO A 176 -25.43 15.91 16.02
CA PRO A 176 -25.84 17.29 16.23
C PRO A 176 -24.62 18.07 16.72
N VAL A 177 -24.28 19.08 15.94
CA VAL A 177 -23.47 20.21 16.39
C VAL A 177 -24.07 20.79 17.67
N GLY A 178 -23.43 20.49 18.80
CA GLY A 178 -23.53 21.27 20.02
C GLY A 178 -24.26 20.64 21.21
N ALA A 179 -23.66 20.90 22.37
CA ALA A 179 -24.13 20.68 23.75
C ALA A 179 -23.99 19.26 24.31
N GLY A 180 -23.07 19.14 25.27
CA GLY A 180 -22.66 17.88 25.88
C GLY A 180 -23.61 17.30 26.91
N ALA A 181 -23.45 16.00 27.13
CA ALA A 181 -23.63 15.31 28.40
C ALA A 181 -22.94 13.96 28.30
N VAL A 182 -22.23 13.55 29.34
CA VAL A 182 -21.45 12.30 29.40
C VAL A 182 -22.20 11.25 30.20
N ALA A 183 -22.09 9.99 29.73
CA ALA A 183 -22.00 8.72 30.47
C ALA A 183 -23.31 7.96 30.84
N PRO A 184 -23.24 6.65 31.24
CA PRO A 184 -22.10 5.70 31.20
C PRO A 184 -22.41 4.30 30.58
N GLY A 185 -21.35 3.61 30.13
CA GLY A 185 -21.09 2.17 30.32
C GLY A 185 -22.04 1.11 29.71
N SER A 186 -21.53 0.33 28.75
CA SER A 186 -21.96 -1.05 28.54
C SER A 186 -20.75 -1.95 28.34
N GLY A 187 -20.75 -3.06 29.08
CA GLY A 187 -19.63 -3.96 29.29
C GLY A 187 -19.30 -4.81 28.06
N SER A 188 -18.03 -5.18 27.99
CA SER A 188 -17.52 -6.20 27.08
C SER A 188 -18.18 -7.56 27.39
N ALA A 189 -18.94 -8.09 26.46
CA ALA A 189 -19.29 -9.50 26.39
C ALA A 189 -18.33 -10.20 25.41
N PRO A 190 -17.80 -11.40 25.75
CA PRO A 190 -16.90 -12.12 24.86
C PRO A 190 -17.68 -12.75 23.69
N PRO A 191 -17.06 -12.94 22.51
CA PRO A 191 -17.75 -13.59 21.40
C PRO A 191 -17.97 -15.09 21.70
N PRO A 192 -19.10 -15.68 21.25
CA PRO A 192 -19.34 -17.11 21.40
C PRO A 192 -18.37 -17.93 20.55
N SER A 193 -17.89 -19.02 21.13
CA SER A 193 -17.01 -20.00 20.50
C SER A 193 -17.75 -20.76 19.40
N ALA A 194 -17.22 -20.74 18.17
CA ALA A 194 -17.70 -21.59 17.08
C ALA A 194 -17.00 -22.98 17.10
N PRO A 195 -17.72 -24.09 16.85
CA PRO A 195 -17.14 -25.42 16.85
C PRO A 195 -16.33 -25.70 15.57
N SER A 196 -15.21 -26.37 15.78
CA SER A 196 -14.28 -26.86 14.76
C SER A 196 -14.91 -27.91 13.84
N GLY A 197 -14.62 -27.81 12.55
CA GLY A 197 -14.90 -28.85 11.55
C GLY A 197 -14.16 -28.58 10.25
N VAL A 198 -12.96 -29.14 10.11
CA VAL A 198 -12.19 -29.22 8.85
C VAL A 198 -12.36 -30.65 8.31
N PRO A 199 -12.51 -30.84 6.99
CA PRO A 199 -11.37 -31.27 6.17
C PRO A 199 -11.34 -30.45 4.86
N GLY A 200 -10.23 -30.07 4.25
CA GLY A 200 -8.91 -30.68 4.15
C GLY A 200 -8.53 -30.66 2.66
N ALA A 201 -7.28 -30.25 2.37
CA ALA A 201 -6.58 -30.25 1.08
C ALA A 201 -6.89 -29.09 0.11
N SER A 202 -5.98 -28.13 -0.13
CA SER A 202 -4.65 -28.24 -0.78
C SER A 202 -4.73 -28.23 -2.31
N GLN A 203 -4.43 -27.08 -2.94
CA GLN A 203 -3.25 -26.87 -3.80
C GLN A 203 -3.39 -25.59 -4.63
N SER A 204 -2.34 -24.77 -4.56
CA SER A 204 -2.05 -23.66 -5.46
C SER A 204 -1.27 -24.19 -6.68
N PRO A 205 -1.52 -23.73 -7.91
CA PRO A 205 -0.55 -23.87 -8.99
C PRO A 205 0.14 -22.55 -9.30
N SER A 206 1.47 -22.60 -9.23
CA SER A 206 2.41 -21.59 -9.68
C SER A 206 2.31 -21.34 -11.19
N ALA A 207 2.31 -20.07 -11.60
CA ALA A 207 2.44 -19.66 -12.99
C ALA A 207 3.92 -19.54 -13.40
N PRO A 208 4.30 -19.96 -14.62
CA PRO A 208 5.68 -19.88 -15.10
C PRO A 208 6.05 -18.51 -15.67
N THR A 209 7.31 -18.12 -15.43
CA THR A 209 8.01 -16.95 -15.99
C THR A 209 8.23 -17.08 -17.50
N PRO A 210 8.00 -16.03 -18.31
CA PRO A 210 8.61 -15.92 -19.63
C PRO A 210 9.88 -15.04 -19.61
N ALA A 211 10.93 -15.53 -20.28
CA ALA A 211 12.18 -14.84 -20.62
C ALA A 211 12.06 -14.10 -21.98
N PRO A 212 13.03 -13.23 -22.35
CA PRO A 212 12.77 -11.99 -23.07
C PRO A 212 12.75 -12.15 -24.59
N THR A 213 11.86 -11.39 -25.25
CA THR A 213 11.89 -11.19 -26.70
C THR A 213 12.05 -9.72 -27.04
N SER A 214 13.01 -9.48 -27.92
CA SER A 214 13.54 -8.22 -28.40
C SER A 214 12.70 -7.54 -29.50
N SER A 215 12.75 -6.21 -29.49
CA SER A 215 12.62 -5.24 -30.61
C SER A 215 11.19 -4.79 -31.02
N PRO A 216 11.01 -3.62 -31.71
CA PRO A 216 11.95 -2.54 -32.07
C PRO A 216 11.50 -1.12 -31.65
N SER A 217 12.46 -0.18 -31.72
CA SER A 217 12.28 1.28 -31.61
C SER A 217 11.46 1.87 -32.76
N PRO A 218 10.52 2.80 -32.53
CA PRO A 218 10.00 3.67 -33.57
C PRO A 218 10.71 5.04 -33.56
N SER A 219 11.31 5.36 -34.71
CA SER A 219 11.83 6.68 -35.04
C SER A 219 10.70 7.70 -35.15
N ALA A 220 10.80 8.82 -34.41
CA ALA A 220 9.93 9.98 -34.58
C ALA A 220 10.42 10.88 -35.74
N PRO A 221 9.53 11.52 -36.51
CA PRO A 221 9.92 12.57 -37.43
C PRO A 221 10.17 13.88 -36.66
N ALA A 222 11.24 14.57 -37.06
CA ALA A 222 11.59 15.89 -36.58
C ALA A 222 10.57 16.94 -37.04
N ALA A 223 10.04 17.72 -36.11
CA ALA A 223 9.43 19.02 -36.39
C ALA A 223 10.01 20.04 -35.41
N ALA A 224 10.86 20.91 -35.96
CA ALA A 224 11.48 22.02 -35.28
C ALA A 224 10.45 23.10 -34.96
N LEU A 225 10.36 23.52 -33.70
CA LEU A 225 9.77 24.80 -33.31
C LEU A 225 10.64 25.46 -32.25
N SER A 226 10.88 26.74 -32.50
CA SER A 226 11.96 27.59 -31.99
C SER A 226 11.90 27.88 -30.49
N ALA A 227 13.08 27.93 -29.87
CA ALA A 227 13.29 28.41 -28.52
C ALA A 227 13.04 29.93 -28.38
N PRO A 228 12.42 30.40 -27.29
CA PRO A 228 12.64 31.76 -26.80
C PRO A 228 13.78 31.79 -25.78
N THR A 229 14.58 32.84 -25.93
CA THR A 229 15.79 33.23 -25.19
C THR A 229 15.62 33.31 -23.67
N ALA A 230 16.67 32.85 -22.99
CA ALA A 230 16.88 32.93 -21.55
C ALA A 230 16.96 34.37 -21.02
N ALA A 231 16.36 34.59 -19.84
CA ALA A 231 16.68 35.67 -18.91
C ALA A 231 16.99 35.04 -17.53
N PRO A 232 17.92 35.61 -16.74
CA PRO A 232 18.64 34.88 -15.71
C PRO A 232 17.81 34.68 -14.44
N ALA A 233 17.86 33.45 -13.91
CA ALA A 233 17.32 33.13 -12.59
C ALA A 233 18.08 33.90 -11.51
N ALA A 234 17.34 34.67 -10.71
CA ALA A 234 17.81 35.22 -9.45
C ALA A 234 18.03 34.07 -8.46
N ALA A 235 19.20 34.06 -7.83
CA ALA A 235 19.66 33.03 -6.92
C ALA A 235 18.75 32.89 -5.68
N ALA A 236 18.24 31.69 -5.46
CA ALA A 236 17.69 31.25 -4.18
C ALA A 236 18.84 30.68 -3.30
N PRO A 237 18.89 30.98 -1.99
CA PRO A 237 20.00 30.58 -1.13
C PRO A 237 19.97 29.08 -0.83
N ALA A 238 21.14 28.45 -0.93
CA ALA A 238 21.36 27.05 -0.60
C ALA A 238 21.12 26.79 0.90
N ALA A 239 20.02 26.09 1.22
CA ALA A 239 19.85 25.46 2.52
C ALA A 239 20.69 24.17 2.53
N ALA A 240 21.89 24.26 3.09
CA ALA A 240 22.73 23.12 3.39
C ALA A 240 22.06 22.26 4.47
N ALA A 241 21.31 21.23 4.06
CA ALA A 241 20.94 20.15 4.94
C ALA A 241 22.21 19.37 5.31
N ALA A 242 22.70 19.57 6.52
CA ALA A 242 23.76 18.76 7.10
C ALA A 242 23.29 17.30 7.11
N ARG A 243 23.82 16.49 6.18
CA ARG A 243 23.66 15.04 6.20
C ARG A 243 24.33 14.53 7.48
N ALA A 244 23.53 14.12 8.46
CA ALA A 244 24.03 13.35 9.59
C ALA A 244 24.60 12.04 9.03
N GLU A 245 25.92 11.90 9.13
CA GLU A 245 26.67 10.73 8.69
C GLU A 245 26.20 9.52 9.52
N HIS A 246 25.57 8.54 8.88
CA HIS A 246 25.20 7.28 9.52
C HIS A 246 26.49 6.54 9.89
N ARG A 247 26.94 6.68 11.14
CA ARG A 247 28.06 5.89 11.68
C ARG A 247 27.61 4.44 11.77
N GLU A 248 28.14 3.60 10.90
CA GLU A 248 27.89 2.16 10.93
C GLU A 248 28.46 1.59 12.24
N VAL A 249 27.57 1.11 13.13
CA VAL A 249 27.96 0.49 14.40
C VAL A 249 28.02 -1.01 14.18
N SER A 250 29.22 -1.54 13.97
CA SER A 250 29.47 -2.98 13.85
C SER A 250 29.28 -3.70 15.19
N LEU A 251 28.78 -4.93 15.14
CA LEU A 251 28.57 -5.79 16.31
C LEU A 251 29.88 -5.98 17.10
N ASP A 252 29.81 -5.87 18.42
CA ASP A 252 30.96 -6.18 19.29
C ASP A 252 31.13 -7.70 19.42
N GLN A 253 31.95 -8.28 18.55
CA GLN A 253 32.12 -9.73 18.43
C GLN A 253 32.60 -10.37 19.75
N GLU A 254 33.46 -9.68 20.50
CA GLU A 254 33.96 -10.14 21.81
C GLU A 254 32.84 -10.29 22.85
N THR A 255 31.93 -9.30 22.93
CA THR A 255 30.77 -9.38 23.84
C THR A 255 29.79 -10.48 23.38
N PHE A 256 29.62 -10.66 22.08
CA PHE A 256 28.76 -11.72 21.54
C PHE A 256 29.25 -13.10 21.97
N ASP A 257 30.53 -13.42 21.73
CA ASP A 257 31.10 -14.73 22.00
C ASP A 257 31.13 -15.05 23.51
N ARG A 258 31.45 -14.05 24.35
CA ARG A 258 31.42 -14.19 25.81
C ARG A 258 30.02 -14.51 26.34
N VAL A 259 29.02 -13.72 25.92
CA VAL A 259 27.63 -13.88 26.42
C VAL A 259 27.03 -15.18 25.88
N LEU A 260 27.35 -15.57 24.65
CA LEU A 260 26.90 -16.84 24.08
C LEU A 260 27.46 -18.03 24.86
N ALA A 261 28.77 -18.04 25.16
CA ALA A 261 29.40 -19.10 25.95
C ALA A 261 28.77 -19.22 27.34
N GLU A 262 28.58 -18.09 28.03
CA GLU A 262 27.98 -18.06 29.38
C GLU A 262 26.54 -18.59 29.39
N LEU A 263 25.74 -18.27 28.37
CA LEU A 263 24.34 -18.71 28.28
C LEU A 263 24.22 -20.18 27.91
N LEU A 264 25.13 -20.69 27.07
CA LEU A 264 25.20 -22.11 26.73
C LEU A 264 25.66 -22.95 27.94
N GLU A 265 26.61 -22.47 28.73
CA GLU A 265 27.02 -23.11 29.99
C GLU A 265 25.88 -23.16 31.02
N LYS A 266 25.02 -22.14 31.04
CA LYS A 266 23.80 -22.10 31.87
C LYS A 266 22.65 -22.97 31.35
N GLY A 267 22.85 -23.70 30.24
CA GLY A 267 21.85 -24.59 29.65
C GLY A 267 20.71 -23.87 28.92
N THR A 268 20.93 -22.62 28.49
CA THR A 268 19.96 -21.87 27.68
C THR A 268 19.89 -22.46 26.28
N ASP A 269 18.69 -22.57 25.71
CA ASP A 269 18.51 -22.97 24.31
C ASP A 269 19.36 -22.10 23.36
N ARG A 270 20.01 -22.74 22.38
CA ARG A 270 20.98 -22.07 21.50
C ARG A 270 20.40 -20.87 20.76
N ARG A 271 19.15 -20.96 20.28
CA ARG A 271 18.51 -19.85 19.56
C ARG A 271 18.26 -18.66 20.49
N VAL A 272 17.85 -18.94 21.73
CA VAL A 272 17.62 -17.91 22.76
C VAL A 272 18.95 -17.28 23.20
N ALA A 273 20.00 -18.08 23.38
CA ALA A 273 21.34 -17.62 23.73
C ALA A 273 21.95 -16.71 22.65
N GLU A 274 21.82 -17.09 21.37
CA GLU A 274 22.26 -16.26 20.24
C GLU A 274 21.51 -14.92 20.17
N GLY A 275 20.20 -14.92 20.42
CA GLY A 275 19.39 -13.70 20.45
C GLY A 275 19.81 -12.74 21.58
N GLN A 276 20.04 -13.27 22.78
CA GLN A 276 20.49 -12.48 23.93
C GLN A 276 21.92 -11.95 23.74
N ALA A 277 22.83 -12.76 23.19
CA ALA A 277 24.20 -12.37 22.88
C ALA A 277 24.26 -11.25 21.82
N ARG A 278 23.45 -11.32 20.75
CA ARG A 278 23.37 -10.25 19.73
C ARG A 278 22.90 -8.93 20.33
N ARG A 279 21.89 -8.97 21.21
CA ARG A 279 21.39 -7.77 21.89
C ARG A 279 22.46 -7.15 22.78
N ALA A 280 23.16 -7.96 23.57
CA ALA A 280 24.24 -7.50 24.44
C ALA A 280 25.39 -6.87 23.64
N ALA A 281 25.79 -7.49 22.52
CA ALA A 281 26.84 -7.01 21.64
C ALA A 281 26.47 -5.69 20.92
N MET A 282 25.21 -5.51 20.51
CA MET A 282 24.75 -4.22 19.95
C MET A 282 24.75 -3.09 20.99
N ILE A 283 24.39 -3.39 22.24
CA ILE A 283 24.43 -2.42 23.35
C ILE A 283 25.88 -2.02 23.66
N ALA A 284 26.80 -3.00 23.71
CA ALA A 284 28.22 -2.75 23.93
C ALA A 284 28.83 -1.91 22.79
N ALA A 285 28.49 -2.21 21.54
CA ALA A 285 28.94 -1.46 20.38
C ALA A 285 28.49 0.01 20.40
N ARG A 286 27.22 0.27 20.79
CA ARG A 286 26.71 1.64 20.97
C ARG A 286 27.43 2.40 22.08
N LYS A 287 27.66 1.76 23.23
CA LYS A 287 28.42 2.37 24.34
C LYS A 287 29.87 2.69 23.96
N LYS A 288 30.54 1.82 23.19
CA LYS A 288 31.90 2.07 22.66
C LYS A 288 31.90 3.23 21.65
N ALA A 289 30.85 3.35 20.82
CA ALA A 289 30.71 4.45 19.88
C ALA A 289 30.51 5.81 20.58
N GLU A 290 29.77 5.84 21.68
CA GLU A 290 29.51 7.04 22.51
C GLU A 290 30.70 7.43 23.40
N GLY A 291 31.50 6.46 23.87
CA GLY A 291 32.64 6.68 24.77
C GLY A 291 33.97 7.08 24.11
N GLY A 292 34.03 7.20 22.78
CA GLY A 292 35.23 7.52 22.01
C GLY A 292 35.46 9.01 21.71
N SER A 293 34.68 9.90 22.33
CA SER A 293 34.84 11.36 22.23
C SER A 293 35.30 11.93 23.57
N ALA A 294 36.58 11.74 23.90
CA ALA A 294 37.28 12.43 24.97
C ALA A 294 38.70 12.75 24.50
#